data_AF-A0A835H984-F1
#
_entry.id   AF-A0A835H984-F1
#
_cell.length_a   1.000
_cell.length_b   1.000
_cell.length_c   1.000
_cell.angle_alpha   90.00
_cell.angle_beta   90.00
_cell.angle_gamma   90.00
#
_symmetry.space_group_name_H-M   'P 1'
#
loop_
_entity.id
_entity.type
_entity.pdbx_description
1 polymer ?
#
loop_
_entity_poly.entity_id
_entity_poly.type
_entity_poly.pdbx_seq_one_letter_code
_entity_poly.pdbx_strand_id
1 'polypeptide(L)'
;MALYDVLFSQLDVTSSQLLVTDNDFRDPDFRLQLSETVNSLLSLRVVPIFNENDAISTRRAPYEDSSGIFWDNDSLAALLALELKADLLILLSDVEGLYSGPPSEPNSKLIHTYLKETHQGEITFGDKSRVGRGGMTAKVKAAVYAAHAGIPVIITSGFATDNIIKVLQGERVGTLFHQDAHLWTPLKEVGAREMAVAARDCSRRLQGLPSEKRKKILLDIADALEANENMIRAENEADVAAAAGWISGLAKSIRVLADMEEPIGQILKRTELADGLILDKTSSPLGVLLIVFESRPDALVQIASLAIRSGNGLLLKGGKEAKRSNAILHKVITAAIPENVGEKLIGLVTSREEIPDLLKHDDVIDLVIPRGSNKLVSQIKESTKIPVLGHADGICHVYVDKSANMDMAKQVVLDAKIDYPAACNAMETLLVHNDLVKTNGFNELIVGLNTEGCTSDVPHVFLTYPLHEPKKRRENKRKERAHTDCIVTEDRESAEAFLHQVDSAAVFHNASTRFCDGARFGLGAEVGISTSRIHARGPVGVEGLLTTRWILRGSGQVVDSDKGVIYTHKNIELQSQVVI
;
A
#
# COMPACT_ATOMS: atom_id res chain seq x y z
N MET A 1 13.53 4.22 -45.40
CA MET A 1 14.07 5.60 -45.31
C MET A 1 12.98 6.66 -45.32
N ALA A 2 12.11 6.73 -46.34
CA ALA A 2 11.06 7.76 -46.43
C ALA A 2 10.21 7.96 -45.17
N LEU A 3 9.88 6.88 -44.43
CA LEU A 3 9.15 6.99 -43.15
C LEU A 3 9.96 7.73 -42.07
N TYR A 4 11.26 7.46 -41.96
CA TYR A 4 12.14 8.14 -41.00
C TYR A 4 12.27 9.62 -41.34
N ASP A 5 12.44 9.96 -42.62
CA ASP A 5 12.52 11.36 -43.06
C ASP A 5 11.24 12.13 -42.72
N VAL A 6 10.06 11.54 -42.95
CA VAL A 6 8.78 12.15 -42.58
C VAL A 6 8.67 12.35 -41.07
N LEU A 7 9.00 11.33 -40.26
CA LEU A 7 8.85 11.41 -38.81
C LEU A 7 9.86 12.38 -38.16
N PHE A 8 11.13 12.36 -38.59
CA PHE A 8 12.15 13.26 -38.05
C PHE A 8 11.96 14.71 -38.51
N SER A 9 11.48 14.94 -39.75
CA SER A 9 11.20 16.30 -40.24
C SER A 9 10.10 17.01 -39.44
N GLN A 10 9.13 16.28 -38.88
CA GLN A 10 8.13 16.85 -37.96
C GLN A 10 8.73 17.41 -36.67
N LEU A 11 9.94 16.97 -36.32
CA LEU A 11 10.69 17.41 -35.13
C LEU A 11 11.84 18.35 -35.49
N ASP A 12 11.91 18.85 -36.73
CA ASP A 12 13.03 19.66 -37.25
C ASP A 12 14.39 18.95 -37.14
N VAL A 13 14.37 17.62 -37.25
CA VAL A 13 15.55 16.75 -37.23
C VAL A 13 15.77 16.17 -38.63
N THR A 14 17.02 16.21 -39.10
CA THR A 14 17.40 15.58 -40.36
C THR A 14 17.89 14.16 -40.11
N SER A 15 17.56 13.21 -41.00
CA SER A 15 18.10 11.84 -40.93
C SER A 15 18.94 11.50 -42.17
N SER A 16 19.90 10.59 -42.03
CA SER A 16 20.78 10.17 -43.14
C SER A 16 20.91 8.65 -43.15
N GLN A 17 20.83 8.03 -44.33
CA GLN A 17 20.94 6.58 -44.46
C GLN A 17 22.39 6.15 -44.67
N LEU A 18 22.83 5.18 -43.87
CA LEU A 18 24.12 4.51 -44.02
C LEU A 18 23.85 3.02 -44.27
N LEU A 19 24.26 2.56 -45.46
CA LEU A 19 24.13 1.16 -45.86
C LEU A 19 25.47 0.47 -45.69
N VAL A 20 25.47 -0.66 -44.97
CA VAL A 20 26.69 -1.41 -44.63
C VAL A 20 26.53 -2.89 -44.93
N THR A 21 27.64 -3.59 -45.08
CA THR A 21 27.74 -5.04 -45.27
C THR A 21 28.63 -5.65 -44.20
N ASP A 22 28.59 -6.96 -44.03
CA ASP A 22 29.45 -7.67 -43.08
C ASP A 22 30.94 -7.55 -43.42
N ASN A 23 31.28 -7.46 -44.71
CA ASN A 23 32.66 -7.27 -45.16
C ASN A 23 33.23 -5.90 -44.77
N ASP A 24 32.40 -4.85 -44.70
CA ASP A 24 32.87 -3.51 -44.36
C ASP A 24 33.48 -3.45 -42.96
N PHE A 25 32.94 -4.22 -42.02
CA PHE A 25 33.46 -4.29 -40.63
C PHE A 25 34.73 -5.13 -40.48
N ARG A 26 35.21 -5.80 -41.54
CA ARG A 26 36.52 -6.47 -41.53
C ARG A 26 37.67 -5.49 -41.72
N ASP A 27 37.41 -4.36 -42.36
CA ASP A 27 38.40 -3.34 -42.65
C ASP A 27 38.54 -2.36 -41.48
N PRO A 28 39.70 -2.30 -40.79
CA PRO A 28 39.93 -1.33 -39.72
C PRO A 28 39.81 0.13 -40.18
N ASP A 29 40.22 0.44 -41.41
CA ASP A 29 40.18 1.81 -41.93
C ASP A 29 38.74 2.25 -42.19
N PHE A 30 37.91 1.34 -42.71
CA PHE A 30 36.47 1.59 -42.86
C PHE A 30 35.81 1.89 -41.51
N ARG A 31 36.11 1.11 -40.47
CA ARG A 31 35.52 1.30 -39.12
C ARG A 31 35.89 2.65 -38.51
N LEU A 32 37.14 3.09 -38.69
CA LEU A 32 37.58 4.41 -38.28
C LEU A 32 36.81 5.51 -39.02
N GLN A 33 36.75 5.43 -40.35
CA GLN A 33 36.03 6.39 -41.19
C GLN A 33 34.54 6.42 -40.88
N LEU A 34 33.94 5.27 -40.57
CA LEU A 34 32.55 5.15 -40.17
C LEU A 34 32.29 5.93 -38.88
N SER A 35 33.15 5.76 -37.88
CA SER A 35 33.06 6.48 -36.61
C SER A 35 33.19 7.99 -36.81
N GLU A 36 34.17 8.45 -37.60
CA GLU A 36 34.34 9.87 -37.95
C GLU A 36 33.12 10.44 -38.70
N THR A 37 32.55 9.66 -39.62
CA THR A 37 31.36 10.04 -40.37
C THR A 37 30.15 10.19 -39.46
N VAL A 38 29.91 9.22 -38.56
CA VAL A 38 28.80 9.28 -37.59
C VAL A 38 28.96 10.49 -36.68
N ASN A 39 30.15 10.72 -36.13
CA ASN A 39 30.43 11.87 -35.27
C ASN A 39 30.20 13.20 -36.00
N SER A 40 30.59 13.28 -37.27
CA SER A 40 30.35 14.45 -38.12
C SER A 40 28.85 14.67 -38.34
N LEU A 41 28.09 13.63 -38.68
CA LEU A 41 26.64 13.72 -38.86
C LEU A 41 25.94 14.18 -37.57
N LEU A 42 26.29 13.61 -36.43
CA LEU A 42 25.72 13.99 -35.13
C LEU A 42 26.06 15.45 -34.76
N SER A 43 27.27 15.92 -35.06
CA SER A 43 27.68 17.32 -34.85
C SER A 43 26.85 18.31 -35.69
N LEU A 44 26.35 17.85 -36.84
CA LEU A 44 25.46 18.58 -37.72
C LEU A 44 23.98 18.39 -37.36
N ARG A 45 23.68 17.74 -36.23
CA ARG A 45 22.32 17.38 -35.78
C ARG A 45 21.58 16.47 -36.77
N VAL A 46 22.30 15.62 -37.48
CA VAL A 46 21.76 14.61 -38.38
C VAL A 46 21.75 13.25 -37.69
N VAL A 47 20.59 12.59 -37.66
CA VAL A 47 20.44 11.24 -37.10
C VAL A 47 20.82 10.19 -38.14
N PRO A 48 21.88 9.40 -37.93
CA PRO A 48 22.25 8.31 -38.83
C PRO A 48 21.31 7.11 -38.67
N ILE A 49 20.78 6.61 -39.78
CA ILE A 49 19.94 5.42 -39.89
C ILE A 49 20.71 4.33 -40.61
N PHE A 50 21.09 3.31 -39.86
CA PHE A 50 21.84 2.17 -40.38
C PHE A 50 20.93 1.05 -40.88
N ASN A 51 21.29 0.45 -42.00
CA ASN A 51 20.68 -0.80 -42.46
C ASN A 51 21.69 -1.66 -43.23
N GLU A 52 21.45 -2.97 -43.27
CA GLU A 52 22.24 -3.84 -44.15
C GLU A 52 21.94 -3.53 -45.62
N ASN A 53 22.99 -3.50 -46.45
CA ASN A 53 22.88 -3.38 -47.89
C ASN A 53 22.61 -4.76 -48.52
N ASP A 54 21.37 -5.24 -48.42
CA ASP A 54 20.96 -6.55 -48.97
C ASP A 54 21.31 -6.69 -50.47
N ALA A 55 21.36 -5.58 -51.24
CA ALA A 55 21.58 -5.59 -52.69
C ALA A 55 23.00 -6.01 -53.10
N ILE A 56 23.99 -5.81 -52.23
CA ILE A 56 25.41 -6.15 -52.49
C ILE A 56 26.00 -7.07 -51.42
N SER A 57 25.18 -7.53 -50.46
CA SER A 57 25.59 -8.50 -49.44
C SER A 57 25.97 -9.83 -50.09
N THR A 58 27.12 -10.39 -49.71
CA THR A 58 27.68 -11.61 -50.33
C THR A 58 27.15 -12.91 -49.74
N ARG A 59 26.19 -12.82 -48.80
CA ARG A 59 25.60 -13.97 -48.09
C ARG A 59 24.84 -14.90 -49.06
N ARG A 60 25.10 -16.21 -48.97
CA ARG A 60 24.40 -17.25 -49.75
C ARG A 60 23.51 -18.09 -48.83
N ALA A 61 22.35 -18.52 -49.32
CA ALA A 61 21.49 -19.50 -48.64
C ALA A 61 21.99 -20.94 -48.94
N PRO A 62 21.86 -21.92 -48.02
CA PRO A 62 21.38 -21.80 -46.64
C PRO A 62 22.35 -20.96 -45.82
N TYR A 63 21.83 -20.13 -44.93
CA TYR A 63 22.58 -19.11 -44.17
C TYR A 63 23.54 -19.75 -43.16
N GLU A 64 24.56 -20.43 -43.67
CA GLU A 64 25.71 -20.93 -42.93
C GLU A 64 26.99 -20.50 -43.65
N ASP A 65 27.57 -19.46 -43.04
CA ASP A 65 28.95 -18.97 -43.02
C ASP A 65 29.64 -18.37 -44.27
N SER A 66 30.29 -17.20 -44.03
CA SER A 66 31.68 -16.98 -44.42
C SER A 66 32.37 -15.81 -43.67
N SER A 67 31.82 -15.32 -42.54
CA SER A 67 32.45 -14.25 -41.74
C SER A 67 32.06 -14.22 -40.26
N GLY A 68 30.79 -14.46 -39.93
CA GLY A 68 30.28 -14.55 -38.56
C GLY A 68 30.07 -13.22 -37.82
N ILE A 69 30.24 -12.06 -38.47
CA ILE A 69 30.33 -10.75 -37.79
C ILE A 69 28.96 -10.20 -37.32
N PHE A 70 27.92 -10.21 -38.17
CA PHE A 70 26.53 -9.97 -37.78
C PHE A 70 25.56 -10.69 -38.74
N TRP A 71 24.31 -10.93 -38.33
CA TRP A 71 23.35 -11.80 -39.02
C TRP A 71 21.95 -11.19 -39.22
N ASP A 72 21.63 -10.16 -38.45
CA ASP A 72 20.37 -9.44 -38.46
C ASP A 72 20.57 -8.01 -37.91
N ASN A 73 19.50 -7.22 -37.88
CA ASN A 73 19.55 -5.85 -37.41
C ASN A 73 19.91 -5.74 -35.91
N ASP A 74 19.59 -6.76 -35.11
CA ASP A 74 19.90 -6.77 -33.68
C ASP A 74 21.42 -6.94 -33.47
N SER A 75 22.05 -7.87 -34.17
CA SER A 75 23.50 -8.06 -34.17
C SER A 75 24.27 -6.92 -34.83
N LEU A 76 23.72 -6.32 -35.90
CA LEU A 76 24.28 -5.09 -36.49
C LEU A 76 24.24 -3.93 -35.48
N ALA A 77 23.14 -3.75 -34.76
CA ALA A 77 23.01 -2.70 -33.75
C ALA A 77 24.02 -2.90 -32.60
N ALA A 78 24.22 -4.13 -32.14
CA ALA A 78 25.24 -4.44 -31.14
C ALA A 78 26.66 -4.15 -31.67
N LEU A 79 26.98 -4.54 -32.90
CA LEU A 79 28.28 -4.26 -33.50
C LEU A 79 28.54 -2.75 -33.64
N LEU A 80 27.55 -2.00 -34.13
CA LEU A 80 27.64 -0.54 -34.23
C LEU A 80 27.82 0.11 -32.87
N ALA A 81 27.12 -0.37 -31.84
CA ALA A 81 27.29 0.15 -30.47
C ALA A 81 28.75 0.01 -30.01
N LEU A 82 29.40 -1.11 -30.30
CA LEU A 82 30.80 -1.35 -29.98
C LEU A 82 31.73 -0.41 -30.76
N GLU A 83 31.58 -0.37 -32.08
CA GLU A 83 32.46 0.42 -32.96
C GLU A 83 32.33 1.93 -32.69
N LEU A 84 31.13 2.39 -32.35
CA LEU A 84 30.85 3.79 -32.01
C LEU A 84 31.08 4.11 -30.54
N LYS A 85 31.41 3.12 -29.70
CA LYS A 85 31.57 3.24 -28.24
C LYS A 85 30.35 3.90 -27.58
N ALA A 86 29.16 3.40 -27.91
CA ALA A 86 27.91 3.93 -27.38
C ALA A 86 27.83 3.77 -25.85
N ASP A 87 27.26 4.77 -25.17
CA ASP A 87 27.03 4.72 -23.72
C ASP A 87 25.90 3.76 -23.33
N LEU A 88 24.95 3.53 -24.24
CA LEU A 88 23.76 2.69 -24.02
C LEU A 88 23.22 2.19 -25.36
N LEU A 89 22.84 0.92 -25.42
CA LEU A 89 22.07 0.33 -26.52
C LEU A 89 20.64 0.02 -26.08
N ILE A 90 19.64 0.51 -26.82
CA ILE A 90 18.22 0.20 -26.57
C ILE A 90 17.70 -0.64 -27.74
N LEU A 91 17.25 -1.86 -27.45
CA LEU A 91 16.60 -2.75 -28.40
C LEU A 91 15.09 -2.73 -28.18
N LEU A 92 14.35 -2.26 -29.19
CA LEU A 92 12.89 -2.22 -29.13
C LEU A 92 12.27 -3.56 -29.57
N SER A 93 11.29 -4.02 -28.81
CA SER A 93 10.59 -5.29 -28.99
C SER A 93 9.07 -5.08 -29.01
N ASP A 94 8.33 -6.10 -29.45
CA ASP A 94 6.88 -6.18 -29.36
C ASP A 94 6.38 -6.58 -27.96
N VAL A 95 7.26 -7.08 -27.10
CA VAL A 95 7.00 -7.37 -25.69
C VAL A 95 7.70 -6.37 -24.76
N GLU A 96 7.29 -6.29 -23.49
CA GLU A 96 7.85 -5.33 -22.52
C GLU A 96 9.33 -5.58 -22.18
N GLY A 97 9.80 -6.81 -22.38
CA GLY A 97 11.16 -7.23 -22.14
C GLY A 97 11.25 -8.76 -22.13
N LEU A 98 12.22 -9.29 -21.40
CA LEU A 98 12.43 -10.72 -21.23
C LEU A 98 11.57 -11.26 -20.08
N TYR A 99 10.85 -12.35 -20.30
CA TYR A 99 10.00 -12.95 -19.27
C TYR A 99 10.55 -14.31 -18.80
N SER A 100 10.19 -14.72 -17.58
CA SER A 100 10.50 -16.04 -17.01
C SER A 100 9.71 -17.20 -17.67
N GLY A 101 8.76 -16.88 -18.55
CA GLY A 101 7.97 -17.80 -19.36
C GLY A 101 7.25 -17.06 -20.49
N PRO A 102 6.33 -17.69 -21.24
CA PRO A 102 5.54 -17.00 -22.26
C PRO A 102 4.76 -15.81 -21.65
N PRO A 103 4.79 -14.59 -22.23
CA PRO A 103 4.14 -13.41 -21.64
C PRO A 103 2.61 -13.54 -21.47
N SER A 104 1.98 -14.45 -22.21
CA SER A 104 0.56 -14.77 -22.10
C SER A 104 0.20 -15.63 -20.90
N GLU A 105 1.17 -16.21 -20.19
CA GLU A 105 0.93 -17.09 -19.05
C GLU A 105 0.84 -16.30 -17.72
N PRO A 106 -0.10 -16.64 -16.82
CA PRO A 106 -0.32 -15.90 -15.57
C PRO A 106 0.87 -15.89 -14.60
N ASN A 107 1.74 -16.89 -14.68
CA ASN A 107 2.90 -17.05 -13.81
C ASN A 107 4.18 -16.44 -14.40
N SER A 108 4.10 -15.92 -15.62
CA SER A 108 5.25 -15.34 -16.31
C SER A 108 5.56 -13.96 -15.76
N LYS A 109 6.79 -13.75 -15.28
CA LYS A 109 7.24 -12.50 -14.69
C LYS A 109 8.28 -11.83 -15.59
N LEU A 110 8.22 -10.51 -15.68
CA LEU A 110 9.22 -9.72 -16.37
C LEU A 110 10.55 -9.78 -15.61
N ILE A 111 11.61 -10.12 -16.32
CA ILE A 111 12.99 -10.15 -15.81
C ILE A 111 13.56 -8.76 -16.05
N HIS A 112 13.78 -8.01 -14.98
CA HIS A 112 14.30 -6.64 -15.10
C HIS A 112 15.82 -6.56 -15.26
N THR A 113 16.55 -7.59 -14.83
CA THR A 113 18.01 -7.65 -14.95
C THR A 113 18.40 -9.05 -15.36
N TYR A 114 19.05 -9.17 -16.52
CA TYR A 114 19.51 -10.45 -17.03
C TYR A 114 20.81 -10.88 -16.37
N LEU A 115 20.76 -11.99 -15.64
CA LEU A 115 21.92 -12.72 -15.15
C LEU A 115 22.14 -13.99 -15.99
N LYS A 116 23.35 -14.13 -16.54
CA LYS A 116 23.69 -15.24 -17.43
C LYS A 116 23.66 -16.59 -16.70
N GLU A 117 24.19 -16.68 -15.49
CA GLU A 117 24.24 -17.95 -14.75
C GLU A 117 22.84 -18.46 -14.37
N THR A 118 21.89 -17.56 -14.14
CA THR A 118 20.52 -17.91 -13.71
C THR A 118 19.60 -18.15 -14.90
N HIS A 119 19.62 -17.25 -15.90
CA HIS A 119 18.54 -17.20 -16.88
C HIS A 119 18.87 -17.89 -18.21
N GLN A 120 20.14 -18.14 -18.53
CA GLN A 120 20.53 -18.71 -19.83
C GLN A 120 19.94 -20.12 -20.07
N GLY A 121 19.67 -20.89 -19.02
CA GLY A 121 19.08 -22.24 -19.10
C GLY A 121 17.57 -22.32 -18.85
N GLU A 122 16.95 -21.26 -18.30
CA GLU A 122 15.54 -21.27 -17.86
C GLU A 122 14.57 -20.62 -18.86
N ILE A 123 15.07 -19.76 -19.74
CA ILE A 123 14.21 -19.01 -20.68
C ILE A 123 13.86 -19.86 -21.90
N THR A 124 12.56 -20.03 -22.13
CA THR A 124 12.03 -20.62 -23.37
C THR A 124 11.70 -19.52 -24.38
N PHE A 125 12.39 -19.50 -25.52
CA PHE A 125 12.13 -18.53 -26.58
C PHE A 125 11.01 -19.01 -27.51
N GLY A 126 9.97 -18.18 -27.68
CA GLY A 126 8.86 -18.46 -28.59
C GLY A 126 9.19 -18.25 -30.08
N ASP A 127 8.23 -18.57 -30.96
CA ASP A 127 8.38 -18.52 -32.41
C ASP A 127 8.61 -17.10 -32.97
N LYS A 128 9.21 -17.03 -34.16
CA LYS A 128 9.57 -15.79 -34.86
C LYS A 128 8.34 -14.94 -35.21
N SER A 129 8.47 -13.61 -35.14
CA SER A 129 7.40 -12.69 -35.57
C SER A 129 7.21 -12.69 -37.10
N ARG A 130 6.01 -12.31 -37.56
CA ARG A 130 5.57 -12.41 -38.97
C ARG A 130 6.42 -11.61 -39.98
N VAL A 131 7.21 -10.64 -39.52
CA VAL A 131 7.96 -9.69 -40.37
C VAL A 131 9.46 -9.60 -40.03
N GLY A 132 9.91 -10.23 -38.94
CA GLY A 132 11.30 -10.17 -38.47
C GLY A 132 12.12 -11.40 -38.88
N ARG A 133 13.37 -11.19 -39.33
CA ARG A 133 14.31 -12.29 -39.60
C ARG A 133 14.86 -12.92 -38.29
N GLY A 134 14.88 -12.16 -37.19
CA GLY A 134 15.34 -12.58 -35.86
C GLY A 134 14.23 -12.51 -34.79
N GLY A 135 14.15 -13.53 -33.93
CA GLY A 135 13.23 -13.57 -32.77
C GLY A 135 13.87 -13.05 -31.48
N MET A 136 13.20 -13.23 -30.34
CA MET A 136 13.75 -12.80 -29.03
C MET A 136 15.13 -13.41 -28.72
N THR A 137 15.42 -14.61 -29.23
CA THR A 137 16.75 -15.22 -29.13
C THR A 137 17.86 -14.34 -29.73
N ALA A 138 17.59 -13.67 -30.85
CA ALA A 138 18.58 -12.83 -31.50
C ALA A 138 18.83 -11.53 -30.72
N LYS A 139 17.76 -10.90 -30.21
CA LYS A 139 17.85 -9.73 -29.33
C LYS A 139 18.66 -10.02 -28.07
N VAL A 140 18.40 -11.15 -27.42
CA VAL A 140 19.15 -11.56 -26.24
C VAL A 140 20.61 -11.84 -26.59
N LYS A 141 20.92 -12.52 -27.70
CA LYS A 141 22.30 -12.74 -28.14
C LYS A 141 23.05 -11.43 -28.40
N ALA A 142 22.42 -10.49 -29.10
CA ALA A 142 22.97 -9.17 -29.37
C ALA A 142 23.19 -8.37 -28.07
N ALA A 143 22.21 -8.37 -27.18
CA ALA A 143 22.29 -7.69 -25.89
C ALA A 143 23.41 -8.25 -25.00
N VAL A 144 23.53 -9.58 -24.93
CA VAL A 144 24.62 -10.25 -24.17
C VAL A 144 25.98 -9.94 -24.78
N TYR A 145 26.09 -9.92 -26.11
CA TYR A 145 27.34 -9.59 -26.80
C TYR A 145 27.79 -8.16 -26.48
N ALA A 146 26.90 -7.17 -26.59
CA ALA A 146 27.24 -5.79 -26.29
C ALA A 146 27.49 -5.54 -24.79
N ALA A 147 26.69 -6.16 -23.91
CA ALA A 147 26.87 -6.07 -22.47
C ALA A 147 28.23 -6.60 -21.99
N HIS A 148 28.71 -7.73 -22.53
CA HIS A 148 30.04 -8.25 -22.20
C HIS A 148 31.19 -7.37 -22.73
N ALA A 149 30.94 -6.56 -23.75
CA ALA A 149 31.92 -5.59 -24.26
C ALA A 149 31.92 -4.27 -23.48
N GLY A 150 31.15 -4.18 -22.38
CA GLY A 150 31.09 -3.01 -21.50
C GLY A 150 30.01 -2.00 -21.86
N ILE A 151 29.10 -2.32 -22.79
CA ILE A 151 28.00 -1.44 -23.19
C ILE A 151 26.70 -1.91 -22.54
N PRO A 152 26.09 -1.14 -21.62
CA PRO A 152 24.78 -1.45 -21.08
C PRO A 152 23.74 -1.60 -22.20
N VAL A 153 22.89 -2.63 -22.11
CA VAL A 153 21.82 -2.86 -23.10
C VAL A 153 20.48 -2.98 -22.40
N ILE A 154 19.44 -2.35 -22.94
CA ILE A 154 18.06 -2.51 -22.47
C ILE A 154 17.19 -3.04 -23.60
N ILE A 155 16.47 -4.13 -23.34
CA ILE A 155 15.38 -4.61 -24.20
C ILE A 155 14.06 -4.11 -23.61
N THR A 156 13.29 -3.36 -24.39
CA THR A 156 12.01 -2.78 -23.94
C THR A 156 10.97 -2.74 -25.07
N SER A 157 9.69 -2.53 -24.73
CA SER A 157 8.63 -2.41 -25.74
C SER A 157 8.79 -1.15 -26.59
N GLY A 158 8.68 -1.31 -27.91
CA GLY A 158 8.57 -0.22 -28.87
C GLY A 158 7.14 0.31 -29.07
N PHE A 159 6.13 -0.33 -28.48
CA PHE A 159 4.73 0.11 -28.53
C PHE A 159 4.35 1.03 -27.38
N ALA A 160 5.04 0.93 -26.24
CA ALA A 160 4.75 1.74 -25.07
C ALA A 160 5.36 3.15 -25.20
N THR A 161 4.53 4.15 -24.91
CA THR A 161 4.89 5.57 -25.01
C THR A 161 6.00 5.93 -24.02
N ASP A 162 6.91 6.79 -24.47
CA ASP A 162 8.01 7.38 -23.69
C ASP A 162 9.03 6.39 -23.12
N ASN A 163 9.01 5.12 -23.54
CA ASN A 163 9.92 4.11 -22.99
C ASN A 163 11.41 4.47 -23.16
N ILE A 164 11.78 5.08 -24.29
CA ILE A 164 13.16 5.56 -24.50
C ILE A 164 13.51 6.64 -23.47
N ILE A 165 12.59 7.58 -23.20
CA ILE A 165 12.81 8.67 -22.23
C ILE A 165 12.93 8.10 -20.81
N LYS A 166 12.03 7.20 -20.42
CA LYS A 166 12.04 6.54 -19.11
C LYS A 166 13.34 5.77 -18.87
N VAL A 167 13.81 5.05 -19.89
CA VAL A 167 15.11 4.36 -19.86
C VAL A 167 16.25 5.36 -19.63
N LEU A 168 16.28 6.47 -20.37
CA LEU A 168 17.31 7.51 -20.20
C LEU A 168 17.25 8.21 -18.83
N GLN A 169 16.09 8.25 -18.19
CA GLN A 169 15.90 8.76 -16.83
C GLN A 169 16.32 7.75 -15.73
N GLY A 170 16.73 6.54 -16.12
CA GLY A 170 17.10 5.48 -15.18
C GLY A 170 15.89 4.76 -14.56
N GLU A 171 14.69 4.92 -15.12
CA GLU A 171 13.53 4.13 -14.70
C GLU A 171 13.71 2.66 -15.09
N ARG A 172 13.11 1.78 -14.29
CA ARG A 172 13.25 0.33 -14.46
C ARG A 172 12.27 -0.21 -15.50
N VAL A 173 12.55 0.08 -16.77
CA VAL A 173 11.71 -0.31 -17.91
C VAL A 173 12.40 -1.42 -18.71
N GLY A 174 11.67 -2.51 -18.94
CA GLY A 174 12.16 -3.67 -19.67
C GLY A 174 13.26 -4.44 -18.94
N THR A 175 14.18 -5.02 -19.69
CA THR A 175 15.26 -5.89 -19.20
C THR A 175 16.63 -5.28 -19.46
N LEU A 176 17.39 -5.04 -18.39
CA LEU A 176 18.77 -4.57 -18.43
C LEU A 176 19.77 -5.73 -18.55
N PHE A 177 20.76 -5.56 -19.41
CA PHE A 177 21.93 -6.42 -19.60
C PHE A 177 23.18 -5.59 -19.31
N HIS A 178 24.04 -6.10 -18.42
CA HIS A 178 25.28 -5.43 -18.05
C HIS A 178 26.34 -6.45 -17.62
N GLN A 179 27.62 -6.21 -17.92
CA GLN A 179 28.72 -7.10 -17.51
C GLN A 179 28.77 -7.33 -16.00
N ASP A 180 28.58 -6.26 -15.22
CA ASP A 180 28.64 -6.27 -13.75
C ASP A 180 27.29 -6.58 -13.10
N ALA A 181 26.29 -7.01 -13.87
CA ALA A 181 24.96 -7.31 -13.33
C ALA A 181 25.01 -8.36 -12.20
N HIS A 182 25.99 -9.26 -12.22
CA HIS A 182 26.25 -10.26 -11.20
C HIS A 182 26.84 -9.69 -9.88
N LEU A 183 27.51 -8.54 -9.95
CA LEU A 183 28.07 -7.83 -8.79
C LEU A 183 27.04 -6.92 -8.13
N TRP A 184 26.06 -6.48 -8.91
CA TRP A 184 24.91 -5.82 -8.35
C TRP A 184 24.20 -6.86 -7.51
N THR A 185 24.08 -6.58 -6.21
CA THR A 185 23.11 -7.30 -5.39
C THR A 185 21.85 -7.30 -6.24
N PRO A 186 21.29 -8.47 -6.61
CA PRO A 186 19.92 -8.46 -7.04
C PRO A 186 19.25 -7.67 -5.93
N LEU A 187 18.60 -6.55 -6.24
CA LEU A 187 17.43 -6.23 -5.48
C LEU A 187 16.65 -7.53 -5.61
N LYS A 188 16.78 -8.41 -4.61
CA LYS A 188 15.78 -9.40 -4.33
C LYS A 188 14.58 -8.49 -4.23
N GLU A 189 13.84 -8.39 -5.32
CA GLU A 189 12.44 -8.09 -5.24
C GLU A 189 11.98 -9.16 -4.28
N VAL A 190 11.99 -8.79 -3.00
CA VAL A 190 11.31 -9.53 -1.97
C VAL A 190 9.90 -9.44 -2.50
N GLY A 191 9.47 -10.47 -3.22
CA GLY A 191 8.18 -10.46 -3.87
C GLY A 191 7.15 -10.08 -2.80
N ALA A 192 6.05 -9.44 -3.20
CA ALA A 192 4.97 -9.07 -2.30
C ALA A 192 4.70 -10.14 -1.22
N ARG A 193 4.67 -11.41 -1.63
CA ARG A 193 4.58 -12.57 -0.74
C ARG A 193 5.76 -12.75 0.23
N GLU A 194 7.00 -12.67 -0.23
CA GLU A 194 8.18 -12.80 0.64
C GLU A 194 8.19 -11.73 1.73
N MET A 195 7.71 -10.52 1.42
CA MET A 195 7.62 -9.42 2.39
C MET A 195 6.59 -9.77 3.46
N ALA A 196 5.44 -10.28 3.05
CA ALA A 196 4.39 -10.77 3.95
C ALA A 196 4.88 -11.93 4.84
N VAL A 197 5.61 -12.89 4.26
CA VAL A 197 6.17 -14.04 4.99
C VAL A 197 7.21 -13.57 6.01
N ALA A 198 8.11 -12.66 5.61
CA ALA A 198 9.10 -12.11 6.52
C ALA A 198 8.46 -11.34 7.69
N ALA A 199 7.42 -10.54 7.40
CA ALA A 199 6.64 -9.86 8.44
C ALA A 199 5.97 -10.85 9.41
N ARG A 200 5.44 -11.97 8.90
CA ARG A 200 4.86 -13.06 9.71
C ARG A 200 5.89 -13.74 10.61
N ASP A 201 7.07 -14.03 10.09
CA ASP A 201 8.13 -14.70 10.85
C ASP A 201 8.75 -13.77 11.90
N CYS A 202 8.92 -12.48 11.58
CA CYS A 202 9.30 -11.46 12.55
C CYS A 202 8.22 -11.29 13.63
N SER A 203 6.93 -11.30 13.29
CA SER A 203 5.86 -11.12 14.28
C SER A 203 5.78 -12.27 15.27
N ARG A 204 6.02 -13.51 14.83
CA ARG A 204 6.16 -14.67 15.73
C ARG A 204 7.32 -14.51 16.71
N ARG A 205 8.46 -13.97 16.27
CA ARG A 205 9.61 -13.68 17.13
C ARG A 205 9.30 -12.55 18.12
N LEU A 206 8.60 -11.50 17.68
CA LEU A 206 8.10 -10.43 18.55
C LEU A 206 7.15 -10.96 19.63
N GLN A 207 6.23 -11.86 19.28
CA GLN A 207 5.28 -12.50 20.21
C GLN A 207 5.99 -13.37 21.25
N GLY A 208 7.14 -13.96 20.90
CA GLY A 208 7.97 -14.74 21.83
C GLY A 208 8.72 -13.92 22.87
N LEU A 209 8.75 -12.59 22.75
CA LEU A 209 9.40 -11.73 23.74
C LEU A 209 8.57 -11.56 25.02
N PRO A 210 9.20 -11.26 26.17
CA PRO A 210 8.49 -10.74 27.34
C PRO A 210 7.83 -9.38 27.09
N SER A 211 6.77 -9.06 27.85
CA SER A 211 6.06 -7.75 27.80
C SER A 211 7.03 -6.57 27.86
N GLU A 212 7.92 -6.56 28.86
CA GLU A 212 8.91 -5.48 29.06
C GLU A 212 9.83 -5.27 27.85
N LYS A 213 10.18 -6.34 27.13
CA LYS A 213 11.00 -6.25 25.93
C LYS A 213 10.22 -5.66 24.76
N ARG A 214 8.94 -5.99 24.59
CA ARG A 214 8.06 -5.35 23.59
C ARG A 214 7.81 -3.88 23.90
N LYS A 215 7.56 -3.57 25.17
CA LYS A 215 7.44 -2.19 25.67
C LYS A 215 8.70 -1.38 25.34
N LYS A 216 9.88 -1.94 25.62
CA LYS A 216 11.16 -1.30 25.30
C LYS A 216 11.30 -0.95 23.82
N ILE A 217 10.86 -1.80 22.89
CA ILE A 217 10.91 -1.52 21.44
C ILE A 217 10.15 -0.22 21.11
N LEU A 218 8.97 -0.02 21.70
CA LEU A 218 8.19 1.21 21.49
C LEU A 218 8.89 2.44 22.07
N LEU A 219 9.49 2.32 23.25
CA LEU A 219 10.27 3.40 23.86
C LEU A 219 11.50 3.76 23.01
N ASP A 220 12.22 2.74 22.52
CA ASP A 220 13.38 2.92 21.65
C ASP A 220 12.99 3.60 20.33
N ILE A 221 11.82 3.28 19.76
CA ILE A 221 11.28 3.96 18.58
C ILE A 221 10.96 5.42 18.89
N ALA A 222 10.32 5.73 20.02
CA ALA A 222 10.01 7.10 20.41
C ALA A 222 11.28 7.95 20.55
N ASP A 223 12.31 7.41 21.20
CA ASP A 223 13.60 8.06 21.37
C ASP A 223 14.33 8.22 20.03
N ALA A 224 14.27 7.21 19.15
CA ALA A 224 14.85 7.27 17.82
C ALA A 224 14.18 8.33 16.94
N LEU A 225 12.86 8.50 17.00
CA LEU A 225 12.15 9.53 16.26
C LEU A 225 12.59 10.94 16.69
N GLU A 226 12.70 11.18 17.99
CA GLU A 226 13.19 12.46 18.53
C GLU A 226 14.66 12.72 18.17
N ALA A 227 15.53 11.71 18.30
CA ALA A 227 16.94 11.82 17.95
C ALA A 227 17.18 12.11 16.46
N ASN A 228 16.27 11.67 15.59
CA ASN A 228 16.36 11.84 14.15
C ASN A 228 15.44 12.96 13.61
N GLU A 229 14.87 13.82 14.48
CA GLU A 229 13.87 14.83 14.09
C GLU A 229 14.33 15.71 12.92
N ASN A 230 15.58 16.20 12.96
CA ASN A 230 16.12 17.07 11.92
C ASN A 230 16.16 16.39 10.54
N MET A 231 16.54 15.11 10.48
CA MET A 231 16.58 14.35 9.23
C MET A 231 15.17 14.02 8.73
N ILE A 232 14.26 13.65 9.63
CA ILE A 232 12.87 13.38 9.28
C ILE A 232 12.22 14.65 8.73
N ARG A 233 12.48 15.81 9.36
CA ARG A 233 11.97 17.11 8.93
C ARG A 233 12.48 17.49 7.54
N ALA A 234 13.77 17.29 7.26
CA ALA A 234 14.34 17.59 5.95
C ALA A 234 13.67 16.79 4.81
N GLU A 235 13.44 15.48 5.00
CA GLU A 235 12.74 14.67 4.00
C GLU A 235 11.24 14.99 3.92
N ASN A 236 10.61 15.36 5.03
CA ASN A 236 9.23 15.81 5.04
C ASN A 236 9.06 17.15 4.30
N GLU A 237 9.97 18.11 4.50
CA GLU A 237 9.99 19.39 3.77
C GLU A 237 10.17 19.19 2.26
N ALA A 238 10.91 18.15 1.85
CA ALA A 238 11.08 17.78 0.45
C ALA A 238 9.81 17.16 -0.19
N ASP A 239 8.92 16.56 0.61
CA ASP A 239 7.61 16.07 0.16
C ASP A 239 6.52 17.16 0.26
N VAL A 240 6.48 17.92 1.37
CA VAL A 240 5.45 18.93 1.69
C VAL A 240 6.06 20.09 2.49
N ALA A 241 5.89 21.33 2.02
CA ALA A 241 6.44 22.55 2.65
C ALA A 241 5.86 22.91 4.04
N ALA A 242 4.96 22.09 4.62
CA ALA A 242 4.31 22.36 5.90
C ALA A 242 4.09 21.09 6.71
N ALA A 243 4.90 20.88 7.75
CA ALA A 243 4.53 20.18 9.00
C ALA A 243 5.67 20.29 10.04
N ALA A 244 5.80 21.44 10.71
CA ALA A 244 6.72 21.60 11.83
C ALA A 244 6.10 21.06 13.13
N GLY A 245 6.83 20.22 13.89
CA GLY A 245 6.55 19.96 15.32
C GLY A 245 5.66 18.75 15.69
N TRP A 246 5.33 17.85 14.76
CA TRP A 246 4.47 16.67 15.07
C TRP A 246 5.23 15.47 15.68
N ILE A 247 6.57 15.42 15.57
CA ILE A 247 7.37 14.27 16.05
C ILE A 247 7.28 14.10 17.57
N SER A 248 7.41 15.18 18.35
CA SER A 248 7.29 15.11 19.82
C SER A 248 5.90 14.62 20.26
N GLY A 249 4.84 15.04 19.57
CA GLY A 249 3.48 14.56 19.82
C GLY A 249 3.32 13.06 19.54
N LEU A 250 3.94 12.56 18.48
CA LEU A 250 3.96 11.13 18.20
C LEU A 250 4.78 10.34 19.21
N ALA A 251 5.99 10.79 19.53
CA ALA A 251 6.83 10.13 20.53
C ALA A 251 6.10 10.02 21.88
N LYS A 252 5.41 11.08 22.30
CA LYS A 252 4.53 11.04 23.48
C LYS A 252 3.42 9.99 23.34
N SER A 253 2.75 9.93 22.20
CA SER A 253 1.67 8.96 21.94
C SER A 253 2.18 7.51 21.96
N ILE A 254 3.38 7.26 21.44
CA ILE A 254 4.04 5.94 21.49
C ILE A 254 4.36 5.55 22.94
N ARG A 255 4.86 6.49 23.75
CA ARG A 255 5.14 6.23 25.16
C ARG A 255 3.86 5.89 25.94
N VAL A 256 2.76 6.61 25.69
CA VAL A 256 1.44 6.26 26.26
C VAL A 256 1.01 4.85 25.86
N LEU A 257 1.15 4.50 24.58
CA LEU A 257 0.83 3.16 24.06
C LEU A 257 1.70 2.06 24.70
N ALA A 258 2.98 2.36 24.94
CA ALA A 258 3.93 1.44 25.58
C ALA A 258 3.57 1.17 27.05
N ASP A 259 2.97 2.14 27.74
CA ASP A 259 2.55 2.04 29.14
C ASP A 259 1.16 1.39 29.34
N MET A 260 0.41 1.14 28.26
CA MET A 260 -0.87 0.41 28.34
C MET A 260 -0.67 -1.02 28.86
N GLU A 261 -1.73 -1.63 29.40
CA GLU A 261 -1.71 -3.03 29.84
C GLU A 261 -1.28 -3.97 28.69
N GLU A 262 -0.57 -5.05 29.03
CA GLU A 262 -0.07 -6.02 28.04
C GLU A 262 -1.22 -6.71 27.30
N PRO A 263 -1.41 -6.45 25.99
CA PRO A 263 -2.57 -6.94 25.27
C PRO A 263 -2.44 -8.41 24.85
N ILE A 264 -1.23 -8.96 24.74
CA ILE A 264 -1.01 -10.30 24.17
C ILE A 264 -1.07 -11.37 25.26
N GLY A 265 -1.87 -12.40 25.03
CA GLY A 265 -1.92 -13.57 25.91
C GLY A 265 -2.72 -13.37 27.20
N GLN A 266 -3.48 -12.27 27.31
CA GLN A 266 -4.40 -12.07 28.42
C GLN A 266 -5.46 -13.17 28.44
N ILE A 267 -5.71 -13.75 29.61
CA ILE A 267 -6.77 -14.72 29.78
C ILE A 267 -8.09 -13.95 29.91
N LEU A 268 -8.99 -14.14 28.96
CA LEU A 268 -10.29 -13.48 28.89
C LEU A 268 -11.39 -14.32 29.55
N LYS A 269 -11.22 -15.65 29.54
CA LYS A 269 -12.11 -16.60 30.19
C LYS A 269 -11.32 -17.85 30.57
N ARG A 270 -11.56 -18.37 31.77
CA ARG A 270 -11.03 -19.66 32.22
C ARG A 270 -12.17 -20.57 32.67
N THR A 271 -12.17 -21.79 32.18
CA THR A 271 -13.17 -22.80 32.52
C THR A 271 -12.47 -24.13 32.79
N GLU A 272 -12.74 -24.74 33.93
CA GLU A 272 -12.47 -26.15 34.16
C GLU A 272 -13.56 -26.95 33.44
N LEU A 273 -13.21 -27.62 32.36
CA LEU A 273 -14.15 -28.40 31.57
C LEU A 273 -14.50 -29.70 32.27
N ALA A 274 -13.51 -30.34 32.88
CA ALA A 274 -13.58 -31.58 33.65
C ALA A 274 -12.40 -31.60 34.65
N ASP A 275 -12.33 -32.61 35.52
CA ASP A 275 -11.26 -32.73 36.51
C ASP A 275 -9.86 -32.62 35.87
N GLY A 276 -9.11 -31.60 36.28
CA GLY A 276 -7.78 -31.28 35.76
C GLY A 276 -7.71 -30.87 34.28
N LEU A 277 -8.85 -30.64 33.62
CA LEU A 277 -8.95 -30.24 32.22
C LEU A 277 -9.32 -28.76 32.10
N ILE A 278 -8.32 -27.90 31.95
CA ILE A 278 -8.46 -26.44 32.01
C ILE A 278 -8.46 -25.83 30.62
N LEU A 279 -9.50 -25.07 30.30
CA LEU A 279 -9.67 -24.34 29.05
C LEU A 279 -9.55 -22.83 29.29
N ASP A 280 -8.54 -22.22 28.68
CA ASP A 280 -8.33 -20.78 28.66
C ASP A 280 -8.69 -20.19 27.29
N LYS A 281 -9.50 -19.12 27.28
CA LYS A 281 -9.64 -18.23 26.12
C LYS A 281 -8.66 -17.08 26.30
N THR A 282 -7.68 -16.95 25.43
CA THR A 282 -6.67 -15.88 25.52
C THR A 282 -6.75 -14.91 24.35
N SER A 283 -6.38 -13.64 24.56
CA SER A 283 -6.10 -12.72 23.46
C SER A 283 -4.89 -13.20 22.64
N SER A 284 -4.89 -12.92 21.35
CA SER A 284 -3.84 -13.29 20.41
C SER A 284 -3.74 -12.25 19.29
N PRO A 285 -2.57 -11.94 18.74
CA PRO A 285 -2.46 -11.09 17.56
C PRO A 285 -3.19 -11.71 16.37
N LEU A 286 -3.61 -10.87 15.42
CA LEU A 286 -4.23 -11.32 14.16
C LEU A 286 -3.23 -12.08 13.29
N GLY A 287 -2.00 -11.58 13.16
CA GLY A 287 -0.95 -12.16 12.32
C GLY A 287 -0.20 -11.10 11.53
N VAL A 288 -0.52 -10.92 10.25
CA VAL A 288 0.05 -9.89 9.36
C VAL A 288 -1.03 -8.94 8.87
N LEU A 289 -0.75 -7.64 9.00
CA LEU A 289 -1.62 -6.56 8.58
C LEU A 289 -1.09 -5.94 7.27
N LEU A 290 -1.96 -5.68 6.31
CA LEU A 290 -1.66 -4.81 5.16
C LEU A 290 -2.43 -3.50 5.30
N ILE A 291 -1.73 -2.39 5.46
CA ILE A 291 -2.36 -1.10 5.69
C ILE A 291 -1.98 -0.13 4.57
N VAL A 292 -3.00 0.31 3.84
CA VAL A 292 -2.87 1.18 2.67
C VAL A 292 -3.46 2.53 3.02
N PHE A 293 -2.65 3.59 3.04
CA PHE A 293 -3.05 4.92 3.50
C PHE A 293 -2.61 6.04 2.56
N GLU A 294 -3.39 7.12 2.52
CA GLU A 294 -3.13 8.32 1.71
C GLU A 294 -2.42 9.43 2.53
N SER A 295 -1.56 10.21 1.87
CA SER A 295 -0.90 11.49 2.27
C SER A 295 -0.83 11.88 3.76
N ARG A 296 -0.40 10.96 4.65
CA ARG A 296 -0.29 11.17 6.10
C ARG A 296 0.91 10.39 6.68
N PRO A 297 2.11 11.00 6.75
CA PRO A 297 3.30 10.33 7.28
C PRO A 297 3.19 10.04 8.79
N ASP A 298 2.40 10.80 9.52
CA ASP A 298 2.05 10.56 10.93
C ASP A 298 1.30 9.25 11.14
N ALA A 299 0.43 8.87 10.21
CA ALA A 299 -0.29 7.60 10.27
C ALA A 299 0.67 6.41 10.24
N LEU A 300 1.77 6.47 9.47
CA LEU A 300 2.77 5.40 9.40
C LEU A 300 3.28 5.03 10.79
N VAL A 301 3.66 6.04 11.58
CA VAL A 301 4.21 5.86 12.92
C VAL A 301 3.18 5.28 13.88
N GLN A 302 1.95 5.80 13.86
CA GLN A 302 0.86 5.31 14.71
C GLN A 302 0.53 3.85 14.40
N ILE A 303 0.41 3.51 13.11
CA ILE A 303 0.10 2.16 12.65
C ILE A 303 1.22 1.18 13.02
N ALA A 304 2.49 1.56 12.79
CA ALA A 304 3.65 0.76 13.18
C ALA A 304 3.67 0.47 14.68
N SER A 305 3.40 1.50 15.49
CA SER A 305 3.39 1.38 16.95
C SER A 305 2.26 0.47 17.43
N LEU A 306 1.06 0.59 16.84
CA LEU A 306 -0.07 -0.29 17.13
C LEU A 306 0.22 -1.75 16.74
N ALA A 307 0.83 -1.99 15.57
CA ALA A 307 1.20 -3.33 15.12
C ALA A 307 2.22 -3.98 16.07
N ILE A 308 3.25 -3.23 16.50
CA ILE A 308 4.24 -3.72 17.47
C ILE A 308 3.58 -4.02 18.81
N ARG A 309 2.76 -3.10 19.34
CA ARG A 309 2.08 -3.28 20.63
C ARG A 309 1.16 -4.50 20.63
N SER A 310 0.46 -4.72 19.52
CA SER A 310 -0.46 -5.85 19.32
C SER A 310 0.22 -7.13 18.83
N GLY A 311 1.54 -7.14 18.61
CA GLY A 311 2.30 -8.34 18.21
C GLY A 311 2.09 -8.78 16.76
N ASN A 312 1.68 -7.87 15.88
CA ASN A 312 1.40 -8.15 14.48
C ASN A 312 2.60 -7.81 13.57
N GLY A 313 2.73 -8.55 12.48
CA GLY A 313 3.58 -8.18 11.35
C GLY A 313 2.86 -7.16 10.49
N LEU A 314 3.58 -6.32 9.78
CA LEU A 314 2.99 -5.17 9.12
C LEU A 314 3.57 -4.92 7.73
N LEU A 315 2.68 -4.72 6.76
CA LEU A 315 2.99 -4.20 5.43
C LEU A 315 2.31 -2.85 5.27
N LEU A 316 3.08 -1.83 4.88
CA LEU A 316 2.63 -0.45 4.76
C LEU A 316 2.72 0.00 3.33
N LYS A 317 1.64 0.61 2.83
CA LYS A 317 1.66 1.36 1.58
C LYS A 317 1.13 2.76 1.80
N GLY A 318 2.04 3.73 1.86
CA GLY A 318 1.71 5.15 1.92
C GLY A 318 1.43 5.76 0.54
N GLY A 319 0.85 6.96 0.52
CA GLY A 319 0.64 7.76 -0.68
C GLY A 319 1.96 8.18 -1.34
N LYS A 320 1.94 8.35 -2.67
CA LYS A 320 3.13 8.79 -3.44
C LYS A 320 3.63 10.19 -3.04
N GLU A 321 2.72 11.03 -2.54
CA GLU A 321 3.00 12.41 -2.12
C GLU A 321 3.85 12.49 -0.85
N ALA A 322 3.96 11.40 -0.07
CA ALA A 322 4.73 11.33 1.17
C ALA A 322 5.85 10.27 1.07
N LYS A 323 6.39 10.05 -0.14
CA LYS A 323 7.32 8.93 -0.40
C LYS A 323 8.60 9.05 0.42
N ARG A 324 9.22 10.23 0.48
CA ARG A 324 10.49 10.45 1.19
C ARG A 324 10.28 10.37 2.69
N SER A 325 9.22 11.02 3.18
CA SER A 325 8.77 11.00 4.57
C SER A 325 8.53 9.57 5.06
N ASN A 326 7.80 8.77 4.29
CA ASN A 326 7.53 7.38 4.65
C ASN A 326 8.80 6.53 4.66
N ALA A 327 9.72 6.76 3.72
CA ALA A 327 10.98 6.03 3.66
C ALA A 327 11.89 6.32 4.86
N ILE A 328 12.04 7.59 5.25
CA ILE A 328 12.88 7.94 6.41
C ILE A 328 12.26 7.45 7.72
N LEU A 329 10.94 7.58 7.89
CA LEU A 329 10.24 7.11 9.09
C LEU A 329 10.34 5.59 9.20
N HIS A 330 10.10 4.87 8.10
CA HIS A 330 10.25 3.42 8.05
C HIS A 330 11.67 2.99 8.44
N LYS A 331 12.70 3.66 7.89
CA LYS A 331 14.10 3.41 8.24
C LYS A 331 14.39 3.64 9.73
N VAL A 332 13.95 4.76 10.28
CA VAL A 332 14.17 5.09 11.71
C VAL A 332 13.47 4.08 12.63
N ILE A 333 12.22 3.73 12.32
CA ILE A 333 11.44 2.76 13.11
C ILE A 333 12.06 1.37 13.05
N THR A 334 12.39 0.89 11.85
CA THR A 334 12.92 -0.48 11.68
C THR A 334 14.31 -0.65 12.27
N ALA A 335 15.16 0.38 12.22
CA ALA A 335 16.47 0.36 12.87
C ALA A 335 16.40 0.28 14.41
N ALA A 336 15.28 0.68 15.02
CA ALA A 336 15.05 0.53 16.46
C ALA A 336 14.54 -0.88 16.84
N ILE A 337 14.20 -1.73 15.87
CA ILE A 337 13.75 -3.10 16.12
C ILE A 337 14.98 -3.99 16.36
N PRO A 338 15.03 -4.76 17.46
CA PRO A 338 16.19 -5.57 17.78
C PRO A 338 16.37 -6.72 16.78
N GLU A 339 17.62 -7.09 16.51
CA GLU A 339 18.01 -8.08 15.49
C GLU A 339 17.32 -9.44 15.66
N ASN A 340 17.08 -9.86 16.91
CA ASN A 340 16.39 -11.11 17.21
C ASN A 340 14.93 -11.12 16.73
N VAL A 341 14.26 -9.96 16.63
CA VAL A 341 12.95 -9.80 15.97
C VAL A 341 13.14 -9.58 14.48
N GLY A 342 14.07 -8.69 14.10
CA GLY A 342 14.45 -8.40 12.72
C GLY A 342 13.65 -7.26 12.09
N GLU A 343 14.35 -6.40 11.35
CA GLU A 343 13.84 -5.18 10.71
C GLU A 343 12.67 -5.44 9.74
N LYS A 344 12.59 -6.65 9.18
CA LYS A 344 11.51 -7.07 8.26
C LYS A 344 10.16 -7.28 8.94
N LEU A 345 10.01 -6.99 10.23
CA LEU A 345 8.72 -6.94 10.92
C LEU A 345 7.75 -5.97 10.22
N ILE A 346 8.30 -4.86 9.73
CA ILE A 346 7.56 -3.83 9.03
C ILE A 346 8.11 -3.73 7.60
N GLY A 347 7.31 -4.14 6.62
CA GLY A 347 7.63 -3.98 5.20
C GLY A 347 7.02 -2.69 4.64
N LEU A 348 7.81 -1.91 3.91
CA LEU A 348 7.32 -0.74 3.17
C LEU A 348 7.15 -1.10 1.69
N VAL A 349 5.91 -1.11 1.23
CA VAL A 349 5.55 -1.33 -0.18
C VAL A 349 5.77 -0.02 -0.92
N THR A 350 6.63 -0.03 -1.94
CA THR A 350 7.06 1.21 -2.61
C THR A 350 6.29 1.48 -3.90
N SER A 351 5.82 0.44 -4.60
CA SER A 351 5.00 0.57 -5.81
C SER A 351 3.51 0.35 -5.52
N ARG A 352 2.65 1.02 -6.29
CA ARG A 352 1.20 0.78 -6.28
C ARG A 352 0.86 -0.55 -6.97
N GLU A 353 1.69 -0.99 -7.90
CA GLU A 353 1.49 -2.19 -8.71
C GLU A 353 1.66 -3.48 -7.89
N GLU A 354 2.29 -3.39 -6.72
CA GLU A 354 2.44 -4.50 -5.78
C GLU A 354 1.14 -4.78 -4.98
N ILE A 355 0.23 -3.80 -4.86
CA ILE A 355 -1.00 -3.96 -4.06
C ILE A 355 -1.89 -5.10 -4.59
N PRO A 356 -2.23 -5.18 -5.89
CA PRO A 356 -3.03 -6.28 -6.41
C PRO A 356 -2.41 -7.66 -6.18
N ASP A 357 -1.07 -7.76 -6.11
CA ASP A 357 -0.41 -9.03 -5.82
C ASP A 357 -0.51 -9.39 -4.33
N LEU A 358 -0.24 -8.43 -3.44
CA LEU A 358 -0.46 -8.58 -1.99
C LEU A 358 -1.88 -9.00 -1.64
N LEU A 359 -2.87 -8.43 -2.32
CA LEU A 359 -4.29 -8.74 -2.10
C LEU A 359 -4.70 -10.17 -2.46
N LYS A 360 -3.84 -10.95 -3.14
CA LYS A 360 -4.07 -12.37 -3.46
C LYS A 360 -3.57 -13.32 -2.37
N HIS A 361 -2.82 -12.84 -1.38
CA HIS A 361 -2.14 -13.68 -0.39
C HIS A 361 -2.94 -13.80 0.92
N ASP A 362 -4.17 -14.31 0.84
CA ASP A 362 -4.99 -14.67 2.00
C ASP A 362 -4.43 -15.85 2.82
N ASP A 363 -3.37 -16.51 2.32
CA ASP A 363 -2.59 -17.49 3.06
C ASP A 363 -1.62 -16.85 4.07
N VAL A 364 -1.19 -15.59 3.85
CA VAL A 364 -0.17 -14.91 4.66
C VAL A 364 -0.64 -13.61 5.30
N ILE A 365 -1.54 -12.86 4.66
CA ILE A 365 -2.05 -11.59 5.17
C ILE A 365 -3.41 -11.83 5.81
N ASP A 366 -3.55 -11.43 7.07
CA ASP A 366 -4.70 -11.75 7.91
C ASP A 366 -5.75 -10.64 7.95
N LEU A 367 -5.36 -9.39 7.67
CA LEU A 367 -6.26 -8.23 7.61
C LEU A 367 -5.75 -7.14 6.69
N VAL A 368 -6.62 -6.53 5.89
CA VAL A 368 -6.34 -5.31 5.12
C VAL A 368 -7.09 -4.12 5.71
N ILE A 369 -6.40 -3.00 5.90
CA ILE A 369 -7.00 -1.75 6.39
C ILE A 369 -6.72 -0.61 5.38
N PRO A 370 -7.69 -0.25 4.52
CA PRO A 370 -7.60 0.93 3.69
C PRO A 370 -7.97 2.21 4.47
N ARG A 371 -7.09 3.21 4.44
CA ARG A 371 -7.27 4.54 5.03
C ARG A 371 -7.17 5.61 3.93
N GLY A 372 -8.31 5.97 3.36
CA GLY A 372 -8.35 6.96 2.29
C GLY A 372 -9.74 7.08 1.70
N SER A 373 -9.80 7.51 0.44
CA SER A 373 -11.06 7.70 -0.27
C SER A 373 -11.96 6.46 -0.31
N ASN A 374 -13.28 6.67 -0.37
CA ASN A 374 -14.27 5.59 -0.50
C ASN A 374 -14.03 4.70 -1.72
N LYS A 375 -13.48 5.29 -2.79
CA LYS A 375 -13.10 4.58 -4.01
C LYS A 375 -11.98 3.57 -3.74
N LEU A 376 -10.95 3.95 -3.00
CA LEU A 376 -9.87 3.06 -2.59
C LEU A 376 -10.39 1.91 -1.74
N VAL A 377 -11.22 2.22 -0.74
CA VAL A 377 -11.82 1.21 0.16
C VAL A 377 -12.67 0.21 -0.63
N SER A 378 -13.52 0.69 -1.53
CA SER A 378 -14.41 -0.17 -2.33
C SER A 378 -13.61 -1.04 -3.30
N GLN A 379 -12.61 -0.46 -3.98
CA GLN A 379 -11.73 -1.19 -4.89
C GLN A 379 -10.99 -2.34 -4.17
N ILE A 380 -10.45 -2.08 -2.98
CA ILE A 380 -9.76 -3.12 -2.19
C ILE A 380 -10.74 -4.21 -1.77
N LYS A 381 -11.93 -3.86 -1.27
CA LYS A 381 -12.98 -4.82 -0.87
C LYS A 381 -13.41 -5.75 -2.00
N GLU A 382 -13.47 -5.25 -3.23
CA GLU A 382 -13.86 -6.03 -4.41
C GLU A 382 -12.72 -6.92 -4.95
N SER A 383 -11.46 -6.63 -4.59
CA SER A 383 -10.28 -7.25 -5.20
C SER A 383 -9.61 -8.33 -4.34
N THR A 384 -10.11 -8.64 -3.14
CA THR A 384 -9.44 -9.55 -2.20
C THR A 384 -10.40 -10.47 -1.46
N LYS A 385 -9.88 -11.63 -1.04
CA LYS A 385 -10.53 -12.53 -0.07
C LYS A 385 -10.09 -12.27 1.37
N ILE A 386 -9.03 -11.49 1.56
CA ILE A 386 -8.54 -11.12 2.89
C ILE A 386 -9.62 -10.26 3.56
N PRO A 387 -9.93 -10.46 4.85
CA PRO A 387 -10.83 -9.57 5.57
C PRO A 387 -10.39 -8.10 5.45
N VAL A 388 -11.34 -7.21 5.17
CA VAL A 388 -11.08 -5.77 5.01
C VAL A 388 -11.79 -5.00 6.11
N LEU A 389 -11.03 -4.28 6.93
CA LEU A 389 -11.56 -3.41 7.99
C LEU A 389 -11.44 -1.94 7.59
N GLY A 390 -12.57 -1.24 7.61
CA GLY A 390 -12.64 0.19 7.28
C GLY A 390 -14.03 0.62 6.82
N HIS A 391 -14.29 1.92 6.85
CA HIS A 391 -15.54 2.51 6.39
C HIS A 391 -15.43 3.04 4.95
N ALA A 392 -16.53 2.95 4.19
CA ALA A 392 -16.62 3.51 2.84
C ALA A 392 -17.46 4.80 2.79
N ASP A 393 -17.84 5.37 3.94
CA ASP A 393 -18.36 6.73 4.11
C ASP A 393 -18.68 6.95 5.60
N GLY A 394 -18.65 8.20 6.03
CA GLY A 394 -19.08 8.63 7.35
C GLY A 394 -20.15 9.72 7.26
N ILE A 395 -21.40 9.31 7.00
CA ILE A 395 -22.54 10.23 7.02
C ILE A 395 -23.03 10.29 8.46
N CYS A 396 -22.64 11.33 9.18
CA CYS A 396 -22.97 11.50 10.59
C CYS A 396 -24.17 12.42 10.78
N HIS A 397 -25.02 12.11 11.76
CA HIS A 397 -26.21 12.90 12.07
C HIS A 397 -26.12 13.55 13.45
N VAL A 398 -26.66 14.76 13.57
CA VAL A 398 -27.00 15.36 14.87
C VAL A 398 -28.51 15.58 14.89
N TYR A 399 -29.18 15.03 15.89
CA TYR A 399 -30.60 15.18 16.12
C TYR A 399 -30.86 16.15 17.29
N VAL A 400 -31.50 17.28 16.99
CA VAL A 400 -31.94 18.26 17.99
C VAL A 400 -33.39 17.95 18.36
N ASP A 401 -33.56 17.38 19.54
CA ASP A 401 -34.86 16.97 20.08
C ASP A 401 -35.66 18.17 20.63
N LYS A 402 -36.98 18.02 20.81
CA LYS A 402 -37.87 19.08 21.29
C LYS A 402 -37.48 19.66 22.65
N SER A 403 -36.84 18.88 23.52
CA SER A 403 -36.34 19.32 24.83
C SER A 403 -34.86 19.67 24.81
N ALA A 404 -34.27 19.93 23.65
CA ALA A 404 -32.89 20.39 23.57
C ALA A 404 -32.71 21.77 24.23
N ASN A 405 -31.66 21.91 25.03
CA ASN A 405 -31.11 23.22 25.34
C ASN A 405 -30.49 23.81 24.06
N MET A 406 -31.04 24.92 23.57
CA MET A 406 -30.68 25.47 22.26
C MET A 406 -29.26 26.07 22.21
N ASP A 407 -28.74 26.59 23.33
CA ASP A 407 -27.37 27.09 23.41
C ASP A 407 -26.37 25.93 23.27
N MET A 408 -26.62 24.83 23.97
CA MET A 408 -25.85 23.59 23.84
C MET A 408 -25.98 23.01 22.43
N ALA A 409 -27.19 22.98 21.85
CA ALA A 409 -27.41 22.49 20.50
C ALA A 409 -26.58 23.28 19.47
N LYS A 410 -26.53 24.61 19.60
CA LYS A 410 -25.72 25.46 18.74
C LYS A 410 -24.23 25.13 18.84
N GLN A 411 -23.69 24.97 20.05
CA GLN A 411 -22.29 24.61 20.25
C GLN A 411 -21.95 23.24 19.66
N VAL A 412 -22.76 22.23 19.96
CA VAL A 412 -22.56 20.85 19.48
C VAL A 412 -22.64 20.78 17.95
N VAL A 413 -23.64 21.44 17.34
CA VAL A 413 -23.84 21.40 15.89
C VAL A 413 -22.74 22.13 15.14
N LEU A 414 -22.34 23.32 15.62
CA LEU A 414 -21.25 24.07 14.99
C LEU A 414 -19.96 23.27 15.05
N ASP A 415 -19.55 22.81 16.24
CA ASP A 415 -18.33 22.00 16.40
C ASP A 415 -18.37 20.74 15.52
N ALA A 416 -19.50 20.03 15.51
CA ALA A 416 -19.67 18.82 14.72
C ALA A 416 -19.47 19.04 13.22
N LYS A 417 -19.75 20.25 12.69
CA LYS A 417 -19.57 20.54 11.25
C LYS A 417 -18.26 21.27 10.93
N ILE A 418 -17.90 22.29 11.71
CA ILE A 418 -16.91 23.29 11.28
C ILE A 418 -15.50 23.04 11.84
N ASP A 419 -15.34 22.25 12.91
CA ASP A 419 -14.01 21.96 13.50
C ASP A 419 -13.05 21.38 12.45
N TYR A 420 -13.51 20.35 11.72
CA TYR A 420 -12.76 19.79 10.61
C TYR A 420 -13.72 19.17 9.57
N PRO A 421 -14.22 19.95 8.60
CA PRO A 421 -15.27 19.51 7.67
C PRO A 421 -14.91 18.32 6.79
N ALA A 422 -13.61 18.06 6.57
CA ALA A 422 -13.14 16.93 5.78
C ALA A 422 -13.04 15.63 6.59
N ALA A 423 -13.33 15.65 7.89
CA ALA A 423 -13.31 14.46 8.74
C ALA A 423 -14.50 13.54 8.45
N CYS A 424 -14.26 12.23 8.45
CA CYS A 424 -15.33 11.23 8.30
C CYS A 424 -16.39 11.23 9.42
N ASN A 425 -16.10 11.85 10.56
CA ASN A 425 -17.03 11.98 11.67
C ASN A 425 -17.64 13.41 11.78
N ALA A 426 -17.41 14.27 10.78
CA ALA A 426 -18.09 15.56 10.70
C ALA A 426 -19.59 15.34 10.44
N MET A 427 -20.43 16.19 11.02
CA MET A 427 -21.87 16.14 10.79
C MET A 427 -22.16 16.43 9.30
N GLU A 428 -22.91 15.54 8.66
CA GLU A 428 -23.39 15.75 7.29
C GLU A 428 -24.90 16.02 7.25
N THR A 429 -25.65 15.62 8.27
CA THR A 429 -27.10 15.83 8.30
C THR A 429 -27.54 16.30 9.69
N LEU A 430 -28.16 17.48 9.71
CA LEU A 430 -28.82 18.01 10.89
C LEU A 430 -30.31 17.63 10.85
N LEU A 431 -30.78 16.93 11.88
CA LEU A 431 -32.18 16.57 12.08
C LEU A 431 -32.73 17.44 13.22
N VAL A 432 -33.89 18.08 13.02
CA VAL A 432 -34.50 18.95 14.04
C VAL A 432 -35.94 18.52 14.27
N HIS A 433 -36.33 18.38 15.54
CA HIS A 433 -37.71 18.09 15.89
C HIS A 433 -38.66 19.18 15.38
N ASN A 434 -39.80 18.80 14.84
CA ASN A 434 -40.75 19.70 14.18
C ASN A 434 -41.19 20.89 15.05
N ASP A 435 -41.34 20.66 16.36
CA ASP A 435 -41.74 21.70 17.32
C ASP A 435 -40.73 22.86 17.42
N LEU A 436 -39.44 22.62 17.15
CA LEU A 436 -38.39 23.64 17.21
C LEU A 436 -38.33 24.50 15.95
N VAL A 437 -38.91 24.07 14.84
CA VAL A 437 -38.79 24.71 13.52
C VAL A 437 -39.37 26.13 13.51
N LYS A 438 -40.39 26.36 14.35
CA LYS A 438 -41.05 27.66 14.49
C LYS A 438 -40.42 28.54 15.58
N THR A 439 -39.37 28.06 16.25
CA THR A 439 -38.72 28.77 17.36
C THR A 439 -37.56 29.62 16.85
N ASN A 440 -37.23 30.70 17.58
CA ASN A 440 -36.07 31.52 17.26
C ASN A 440 -34.75 30.73 17.34
N GLY A 441 -34.67 29.73 18.23
CA GLY A 441 -33.45 28.92 18.39
C GLY A 441 -33.06 28.15 17.12
N PHE A 442 -34.04 27.67 16.33
CA PHE A 442 -33.74 27.04 15.05
C PHE A 442 -33.16 28.04 14.04
N ASN A 443 -33.74 29.24 13.95
CA ASN A 443 -33.24 30.29 13.07
C ASN A 443 -31.80 30.70 13.45
N GLU A 444 -31.51 30.85 14.74
CA GLU A 444 -30.16 31.18 15.22
C GLU A 444 -29.13 30.09 14.89
N LEU A 445 -29.53 28.82 14.93
CA LEU A 445 -28.67 27.70 14.60
C LEU A 445 -28.34 27.66 13.09
N ILE A 446 -29.34 27.88 12.23
CA ILE A 446 -29.14 27.99 10.77
C ILE A 446 -28.30 29.22 10.42
N VAL A 447 -28.56 30.38 11.04
CA VAL A 447 -27.76 31.59 10.83
C VAL A 447 -26.30 31.36 11.24
N GLY A 448 -26.07 30.66 12.36
CA GLY A 448 -24.73 30.29 12.81
C GLY A 448 -23.98 29.47 11.76
N LEU A 449 -24.60 28.41 11.23
CA LEU A 449 -23.99 27.59 10.18
C LEU A 449 -23.71 28.39 8.90
N ASN A 450 -24.66 29.24 8.47
CA ASN A 450 -24.50 30.05 7.26
C ASN A 450 -23.39 31.10 7.42
N THR A 451 -23.20 31.66 8.62
CA THR A 451 -22.14 32.65 8.89
C THR A 451 -20.76 32.02 8.77
N GLU A 452 -20.62 30.74 9.13
CA GLU A 452 -19.39 29.94 8.97
C GLU A 452 -19.23 29.37 7.55
N GLY A 453 -20.05 29.81 6.59
CA GLY A 453 -19.92 29.43 5.17
C GLY A 453 -20.53 28.06 4.82
N CYS A 454 -21.33 27.45 5.70
CA CYS A 454 -22.05 26.22 5.37
C CYS A 454 -23.23 26.53 4.44
N THR A 455 -23.32 25.84 3.30
CA THR A 455 -24.48 25.90 2.40
C THR A 455 -25.50 24.84 2.80
N SER A 456 -26.75 25.24 3.02
CA SER A 456 -27.86 24.32 3.31
C SER A 456 -28.62 23.97 2.03
N ASP A 457 -28.43 22.77 1.51
CA ASP A 457 -29.33 22.18 0.49
C ASP A 457 -30.60 21.74 1.21
N VAL A 458 -31.68 22.54 1.15
CA VAL A 458 -32.90 22.28 1.92
C VAL A 458 -33.86 21.37 1.14
N PRO A 459 -33.99 20.10 1.54
CA PRO A 459 -35.29 19.51 1.73
C PRO A 459 -35.48 19.24 3.23
N HIS A 460 -36.38 19.97 3.88
CA HIS A 460 -36.67 19.78 5.29
C HIS A 460 -37.13 18.33 5.58
N VAL A 461 -36.30 17.52 6.22
CA VAL A 461 -36.72 16.20 6.74
C VAL A 461 -37.13 16.38 8.20
N PHE A 462 -38.43 16.59 8.41
CA PHE A 462 -39.02 16.63 9.75
C PHE A 462 -39.29 15.20 10.22
N LEU A 463 -38.68 14.81 11.34
CA LEU A 463 -38.99 13.56 12.04
C LEU A 463 -39.62 13.89 13.41
N THR A 464 -40.82 13.37 13.65
CA THR A 464 -41.47 13.34 14.97
C THR A 464 -41.10 12.05 15.68
N TYR A 465 -40.57 12.15 16.89
CA TYR A 465 -40.27 11.02 17.80
C TYR A 465 -41.52 10.72 18.66
N PRO A 466 -41.82 9.46 19.05
CA PRO A 466 -41.00 8.25 18.97
C PRO A 466 -40.93 7.63 17.58
N LEU A 467 -39.83 6.92 17.28
CA LEU A 467 -39.66 6.06 16.09
C LEU A 467 -40.63 4.85 16.06
N HIS A 468 -41.85 5.01 16.56
CA HIS A 468 -42.93 4.04 16.45
C HIS A 468 -43.64 4.20 15.10
N GLU A 469 -42.99 3.77 14.01
CA GLU A 469 -43.70 3.13 12.92
C GLU A 469 -42.72 2.34 12.01
N PRO A 470 -42.78 1.00 11.99
CA PRO A 470 -41.97 0.17 11.10
C PRO A 470 -42.23 0.41 9.60
N LYS A 471 -43.27 1.18 9.24
CA LYS A 471 -43.78 1.29 7.87
C LYS A 471 -43.16 2.41 7.03
N LYS A 472 -42.72 3.52 7.63
CA LYS A 472 -42.08 4.63 6.87
C LYS A 472 -40.57 4.46 6.65
N ARG A 473 -39.94 3.43 7.23
CA ARG A 473 -38.53 3.08 6.95
C ARG A 473 -38.32 2.39 5.59
N ARG A 474 -39.38 2.13 4.82
CA ARG A 474 -39.31 1.38 3.54
C ARG A 474 -39.02 2.23 2.30
N GLU A 475 -39.23 3.55 2.32
CA GLU A 475 -39.04 4.38 1.11
C GLU A 475 -37.67 5.07 1.02
N ASN A 476 -36.94 5.23 2.12
CA ASN A 476 -35.52 5.61 2.08
C ASN A 476 -34.62 4.38 2.21
N LYS A 477 -34.48 3.61 1.13
CA LYS A 477 -33.41 2.61 0.93
C LYS A 477 -32.01 3.25 0.81
N ARG A 478 -31.73 4.39 1.45
CA ARG A 478 -30.37 4.88 1.63
C ARG A 478 -29.81 4.13 2.82
N LYS A 479 -28.81 3.27 2.59
CA LYS A 479 -27.98 2.67 3.64
C LYS A 479 -27.59 3.79 4.62
N GLU A 480 -28.23 3.86 5.79
CA GLU A 480 -27.78 4.69 6.91
C GLU A 480 -26.36 4.19 7.24
N ARG A 481 -25.36 5.00 6.95
CA ARG A 481 -23.95 4.61 7.04
C ARG A 481 -23.50 4.85 8.48
N ALA A 482 -23.76 3.84 9.30
CA ALA A 482 -23.61 3.71 10.75
C ALA A 482 -22.24 4.12 11.35
N HIS A 483 -21.82 5.37 11.19
CA HIS A 483 -20.56 5.93 11.69
C HIS A 483 -20.74 6.53 13.09
N THR A 484 -21.13 7.80 13.18
CA THR A 484 -21.35 8.50 14.44
C THR A 484 -22.66 9.27 14.37
N ASP A 485 -23.52 9.10 15.37
CA ASP A 485 -24.75 9.89 15.49
C ASP A 485 -24.89 10.46 16.91
N CYS A 486 -25.49 11.64 17.01
CA CYS A 486 -25.68 12.33 18.28
C CYS A 486 -27.14 12.79 18.45
N ILE A 487 -27.66 12.69 19.67
CA ILE A 487 -28.87 13.40 20.11
C ILE A 487 -28.50 14.55 21.05
N VAL A 488 -29.14 15.69 20.86
CA VAL A 488 -29.13 16.82 21.79
C VAL A 488 -30.49 16.91 22.46
N THR A 489 -30.57 16.63 23.76
CA THR A 489 -31.82 16.69 24.55
C THR A 489 -31.53 16.82 26.05
N GLU A 490 -32.41 17.49 26.79
CA GLU A 490 -32.47 17.42 28.26
C GLU A 490 -33.40 16.31 28.77
N ASP A 491 -34.20 15.67 27.89
CA ASP A 491 -35.06 14.55 28.27
C ASP A 491 -34.28 13.24 28.34
N ARG A 492 -34.22 12.68 29.55
CA ARG A 492 -33.44 11.46 29.82
C ARG A 492 -34.01 10.24 29.11
N GLU A 493 -35.34 10.11 29.00
CA GLU A 493 -35.95 8.95 28.35
C GLU A 493 -35.64 8.93 26.85
N SER A 494 -35.74 10.09 26.19
CA SER A 494 -35.38 10.26 24.78
C SER A 494 -33.89 10.00 24.54
N ALA A 495 -33.01 10.48 25.43
CA ALA A 495 -31.57 10.23 25.35
C ALA A 495 -31.26 8.72 25.42
N GLU A 496 -31.77 8.02 26.43
CA GLU A 496 -31.56 6.58 26.61
C GLU A 496 -32.17 5.76 25.48
N ALA A 497 -33.36 6.15 24.99
CA ALA A 497 -33.98 5.50 23.84
C ALA A 497 -33.13 5.65 22.57
N PHE A 498 -32.57 6.83 22.32
CA PHE A 498 -31.68 7.08 21.18
C PHE A 498 -30.40 6.27 21.28
N LEU A 499 -29.72 6.30 22.43
CA LEU A 499 -28.46 5.58 22.69
C LEU A 499 -28.60 4.06 22.47
N HIS A 500 -29.76 3.48 22.81
CA HIS A 500 -30.00 2.05 22.63
C HIS A 500 -30.52 1.65 21.24
N GLN A 501 -31.26 2.51 20.55
CA GLN A 501 -31.94 2.16 19.29
C GLN A 501 -31.15 2.53 18.04
N VAL A 502 -30.30 3.56 18.11
CA VAL A 502 -29.47 3.97 16.98
C VAL A 502 -28.30 3.01 16.83
N ASP A 503 -28.22 2.36 15.68
CA ASP A 503 -27.25 1.30 15.42
C ASP A 503 -26.05 1.85 14.63
N SER A 504 -25.37 2.83 15.22
CA SER A 504 -24.12 3.43 14.72
C SER A 504 -22.89 2.89 15.44
N ALA A 505 -21.70 3.09 14.87
CA ALA A 505 -20.46 2.65 15.50
C ALA A 505 -20.17 3.44 16.78
N ALA A 506 -20.57 4.71 16.82
CA ALA A 506 -20.61 5.53 18.02
C ALA A 506 -21.95 6.27 18.09
N VAL A 507 -22.56 6.32 19.29
CA VAL A 507 -23.81 7.04 19.55
C VAL A 507 -23.61 7.93 20.75
N PHE A 508 -23.90 9.23 20.60
CA PHE A 508 -23.60 10.25 21.59
C PHE A 508 -24.87 10.95 22.08
N HIS A 509 -24.81 11.42 23.33
CA HIS A 509 -25.81 12.30 23.94
C HIS A 509 -25.10 13.59 24.34
N ASN A 510 -25.60 14.73 23.85
CA ASN A 510 -25.12 16.07 24.17
C ASN A 510 -23.61 16.27 23.93
N ALA A 511 -23.04 15.57 22.94
CA ALA A 511 -21.62 15.66 22.60
C ALA A 511 -21.39 15.65 21.09
N SER A 512 -20.41 16.41 20.62
CA SER A 512 -20.08 16.51 19.20
C SER A 512 -19.68 15.16 18.59
N THR A 513 -20.09 14.92 17.34
CA THR A 513 -19.69 13.72 16.59
C THR A 513 -18.17 13.64 16.37
N ARG A 514 -17.46 14.77 16.49
CA ARG A 514 -16.00 14.87 16.39
C ARG A 514 -15.29 14.10 17.50
N PHE A 515 -15.95 13.81 18.63
CA PHE A 515 -15.37 12.98 19.69
C PHE A 515 -15.11 11.53 19.27
N CYS A 516 -15.71 11.04 18.17
CA CYS A 516 -15.45 9.70 17.64
C CYS A 516 -14.06 9.61 16.99
N ASP A 517 -13.05 9.44 17.83
CA ASP A 517 -11.63 9.42 17.49
C ASP A 517 -10.87 8.60 18.55
N GLY A 518 -9.91 7.78 18.14
CA GLY A 518 -9.20 6.88 19.05
C GLY A 518 -8.44 7.58 20.16
N ALA A 519 -7.81 8.73 19.89
CA ALA A 519 -7.10 9.47 20.93
C ALA A 519 -8.09 10.09 21.93
N ARG A 520 -9.20 10.65 21.44
CA ARG A 520 -10.28 11.21 22.29
C ARG A 520 -10.99 10.15 23.14
N PHE A 521 -11.04 8.91 22.66
CA PHE A 521 -11.58 7.76 23.40
C PHE A 521 -10.58 7.13 24.39
N GLY A 522 -9.35 7.65 24.46
CA GLY A 522 -8.33 7.12 25.36
C GLY A 522 -7.66 5.83 24.86
N LEU A 523 -7.76 5.50 23.58
CA LEU A 523 -7.10 4.33 22.96
C LEU A 523 -5.61 4.58 22.66
N GLY A 524 -5.12 5.80 22.88
CA GLY A 524 -3.76 6.24 22.58
C GLY A 524 -3.52 6.51 21.09
N ALA A 525 -3.84 5.54 20.23
CA ALA A 525 -3.76 5.65 18.78
C ALA A 525 -4.88 4.82 18.11
N GLU A 526 -5.15 5.11 16.84
CA GLU A 526 -6.05 4.31 16.01
C GLU A 526 -5.43 3.98 14.64
N VAL A 527 -5.74 2.78 14.13
CA VAL A 527 -5.44 2.44 12.72
C VAL A 527 -6.53 2.94 11.78
N GLY A 528 -7.73 3.21 12.29
CA GLY A 528 -8.95 3.22 11.51
C GLY A 528 -10.19 3.50 12.36
N ILE A 529 -11.25 3.97 11.71
CA ILE A 529 -12.60 3.83 12.25
C ILE A 529 -13.31 2.75 11.43
N SER A 530 -13.99 1.84 12.12
CA SER A 530 -14.73 0.73 11.50
C SER A 530 -16.22 0.91 11.70
N THR A 531 -16.98 0.86 10.60
CA THR A 531 -18.44 0.73 10.64
C THR A 531 -18.91 -0.73 10.49
N SER A 532 -17.96 -1.68 10.49
CA SER A 532 -18.25 -3.10 10.49
C SER A 532 -18.96 -3.52 11.77
N ARG A 533 -19.85 -4.51 11.69
CA ARG A 533 -20.48 -5.15 12.84
C ARG A 533 -19.74 -6.38 13.35
N ILE A 534 -18.75 -6.83 12.59
CA ILE A 534 -17.92 -7.98 12.93
C ILE A 534 -16.52 -7.50 13.31
N HIS A 535 -15.89 -8.24 14.23
CA HIS A 535 -14.54 -8.01 14.74
C HIS A 535 -14.38 -6.74 15.60
N ALA A 536 -14.32 -5.57 14.98
CA ALA A 536 -14.14 -4.29 15.67
C ALA A 536 -15.01 -3.20 15.02
N ARG A 537 -15.56 -2.31 15.86
CA ARG A 537 -16.51 -1.25 15.49
C ARG A 537 -16.19 0.03 16.26
N GLY A 538 -16.23 1.17 15.58
CA GLY A 538 -15.77 2.47 16.09
C GLY A 538 -14.28 2.68 15.83
N PRO A 539 -13.63 3.62 16.56
CA PRO A 539 -12.18 3.78 16.53
C PRO A 539 -11.46 2.49 16.92
N VAL A 540 -10.50 2.09 16.10
CA VAL A 540 -9.81 0.79 16.20
C VAL A 540 -8.40 0.99 16.73
N GLY A 541 -8.23 0.77 18.04
CA GLY A 541 -6.92 0.75 18.73
C GLY A 541 -6.30 -0.65 18.77
N VAL A 542 -5.49 -0.92 19.80
CA VAL A 542 -4.76 -2.19 19.99
C VAL A 542 -5.69 -3.40 20.00
N GLU A 543 -6.80 -3.34 20.74
CA GLU A 543 -7.73 -4.47 20.90
C GLU A 543 -8.33 -4.92 19.57
N GLY A 544 -8.61 -3.97 18.67
CA GLY A 544 -9.13 -4.27 17.34
C GLY A 544 -8.09 -4.91 16.40
N LEU A 545 -6.84 -5.03 16.83
CA LEU A 545 -5.77 -5.75 16.13
C LEU A 545 -5.47 -7.11 16.78
N LEU A 546 -6.33 -7.56 17.71
CA LEU A 546 -6.25 -8.85 18.37
C LEU A 546 -7.47 -9.71 18.01
N THR A 547 -7.29 -11.01 18.09
CA THR A 547 -8.33 -12.04 18.10
C THR A 547 -8.21 -12.86 19.38
N THR A 548 -8.92 -13.98 19.44
CA THR A 548 -8.87 -14.91 20.58
C THR A 548 -8.50 -16.30 20.16
N ARG A 549 -7.81 -17.03 21.02
CA ARG A 549 -7.50 -18.46 20.85
C ARG A 549 -7.88 -19.24 22.10
N TRP A 550 -8.12 -20.54 21.92
CA TRP A 550 -8.43 -21.46 23.00
C TRP A 550 -7.23 -22.33 23.31
N ILE A 551 -6.84 -22.40 24.58
CA ILE A 551 -5.73 -23.21 25.08
C ILE A 551 -6.31 -24.22 26.07
N LEU A 552 -6.28 -25.49 25.70
CA LEU A 552 -6.72 -26.59 26.55
C LEU A 552 -5.51 -27.28 27.18
N ARG A 553 -5.52 -27.44 28.50
CA ARG A 553 -4.49 -28.15 29.27
C ARG A 553 -5.12 -29.36 29.93
N GLY A 554 -4.59 -30.53 29.62
CA GLY A 554 -5.03 -31.80 30.18
C GLY A 554 -3.84 -32.66 30.60
N SER A 555 -4.16 -33.80 31.21
CA SER A 555 -3.23 -34.81 31.73
C SER A 555 -3.40 -36.17 31.04
N GLY A 556 -4.12 -36.21 29.90
CA GLY A 556 -4.38 -37.43 29.13
C GLY A 556 -5.86 -37.76 28.93
N GLN A 557 -6.76 -36.81 29.20
CA GLN A 557 -8.19 -36.97 28.96
C GLN A 557 -8.45 -37.27 27.47
N VAL A 558 -9.27 -38.29 27.20
CA VAL A 558 -9.73 -38.68 25.86
C VAL A 558 -11.23 -38.52 25.78
N VAL A 559 -11.75 -38.22 24.58
CA VAL A 559 -13.20 -38.02 24.39
C VAL A 559 -13.97 -39.33 24.58
N ASP A 560 -13.54 -40.44 23.96
CA ASP A 560 -14.20 -41.77 24.05
C ASP A 560 -15.75 -41.72 24.03
N SER A 561 -16.32 -40.97 23.06
CA SER A 561 -17.77 -40.72 22.98
C SER A 561 -18.38 -40.18 24.28
N ASP A 562 -17.64 -39.32 24.98
CA ASP A 562 -17.92 -38.72 26.28
C ASP A 562 -18.10 -39.73 27.44
N LYS A 563 -17.65 -40.98 27.29
CA LYS A 563 -17.81 -42.03 28.31
C LYS A 563 -16.77 -41.95 29.44
N GLY A 564 -15.60 -41.38 29.15
CA GLY A 564 -14.45 -41.35 30.08
C GLY A 564 -14.26 -40.03 30.82
N VAL A 565 -15.09 -39.02 30.57
CA VAL A 565 -14.93 -37.66 31.10
C VAL A 565 -16.24 -37.17 31.70
N ILE A 566 -16.18 -36.67 32.93
CA ILE A 566 -17.32 -36.01 33.58
C ILE A 566 -17.11 -34.51 33.46
N TYR A 567 -17.94 -33.84 32.65
CA TYR A 567 -17.84 -32.41 32.45
C TYR A 567 -18.41 -31.63 33.65
N THR A 568 -17.64 -30.66 34.13
CA THR A 568 -18.01 -29.74 35.23
C THR A 568 -18.39 -28.35 34.71
N HIS A 569 -17.78 -27.90 33.61
CA HIS A 569 -17.96 -26.56 33.02
C HIS A 569 -17.85 -25.42 34.04
N LYS A 570 -17.01 -25.59 35.06
CA LYS A 570 -16.88 -24.64 36.16
C LYS A 570 -16.07 -23.44 35.69
N ASN A 571 -16.69 -22.26 35.65
CA ASN A 571 -15.96 -21.01 35.43
C ASN A 571 -15.01 -20.77 36.61
N ILE A 572 -13.76 -20.46 36.30
CA ILE A 572 -12.76 -20.08 37.30
C ILE A 572 -12.64 -18.56 37.23
N GLU A 573 -12.88 -17.88 38.35
CA GLU A 573 -12.69 -16.44 38.44
C GLU A 573 -11.23 -16.08 38.15
N LEU A 574 -11.06 -15.09 37.28
CA LEU A 574 -9.76 -14.52 37.01
C LEU A 574 -9.46 -13.56 38.15
N GLN A 575 -8.44 -13.86 38.95
CA GLN A 575 -7.89 -12.86 39.87
C GLN A 575 -7.38 -11.68 39.04
N SER A 576 -7.70 -10.46 39.45
CA SER A 576 -7.10 -9.25 38.90
C SER A 576 -5.58 -9.43 38.89
N GLN A 577 -4.97 -9.42 37.71
CA GLN A 577 -3.58 -9.83 37.52
C GLN A 577 -2.66 -8.98 38.39
N VAL A 578 -2.04 -9.58 39.40
CA VAL A 578 -0.77 -9.09 39.94
C VAL A 578 0.29 -9.57 38.95
N VAL A 579 0.81 -8.62 38.18
CA VAL A 579 1.89 -8.81 37.22
C VAL A 579 3.10 -9.44 37.92
N ILE A 580 3.59 -10.58 37.42
CA ILE A 580 4.94 -11.12 37.71
C ILE A 580 5.84 -10.74 36.56
#